data_AF-A0A3M2HIV9-F1
#
_entry.id   AF-A0A3M2HIV9-F1
#
_cell.length_a   1.000
_cell.length_b   1.000
_cell.length_c   1.000
_cell.angle_alpha   90.00
_cell.angle_beta   90.00
_cell.angle_gamma   90.00
#
_symmetry.space_group_name_H-M   'P 1'
#
loop_
_entity.id
_entity.type
_entity.pdbx_description
1 polymer ?
#
loop_
_entity_poly.entity_id
_entity_poly.type
_entity_poly.pdbx_seq_one_letter_code
_entity_poly.pdbx_strand_id
1 'polypeptide(L)'
;ADSAQNHFIGRNAGGMAGGFLFGAGYGAATGAWTGPGAFLTGIAGGIGGAYLGERWAEQKDIERIHTQTDRSGNPWSRQPDDPHGTWTRVERTPTPGGGYQDTRLAAAGRLHDELNYRAANDSYALGLANPPKPQAPFRLDASRSTQPPPSPFETGRDYVRDAQSGQWQLEIRQTLEGRLPVTRHEPVGPERANALERQSQAIIAQNAANTPAAIAARHRIAFEQFDWNEFTAHEPVSPAIINAHAQTQTLQASDGHTYTRDTEGEWHRPGTFYGSHTAEGNLREELNRTWASQQAGLREMAAMAEMARAHPTPTPSDLRSQVAGAYARA
;
A
#
# COMPACT_ATOMS: atom_id res chain seq x y z
N ALA A 1 -4.72 -30.67 5.28
CA ALA A 1 -4.73 -29.72 6.41
C ALA A 1 -3.57 -30.07 7.34
N ASP A 2 -2.89 -29.06 7.88
CA ASP A 2 -1.98 -29.11 9.04
C ASP A 2 -0.49 -29.49 8.93
N SER A 3 0.24 -29.13 7.85
CA SER A 3 1.72 -29.27 7.91
C SER A 3 2.57 -28.17 7.26
N ALA A 4 1.99 -27.24 6.49
CA ALA A 4 2.75 -26.14 5.87
C ALA A 4 2.76 -24.84 6.68
N GLN A 5 1.89 -24.72 7.69
CA GLN A 5 1.65 -23.45 8.41
C GLN A 5 2.56 -23.22 9.64
N ASN A 6 3.25 -24.26 10.12
CA ASN A 6 3.97 -24.21 11.40
C ASN A 6 5.49 -23.99 11.30
N HIS A 7 6.08 -23.85 10.10
CA HIS A 7 7.54 -23.79 9.97
C HIS A 7 8.15 -22.40 9.74
N PHE A 8 7.35 -21.32 9.71
CA PHE A 8 7.88 -19.95 9.54
C PHE A 8 8.05 -19.16 10.84
N ILE A 9 7.66 -19.72 11.99
CA ILE A 9 7.81 -19.10 13.31
C ILE A 9 9.02 -19.72 14.00
N GLY A 10 10.24 -19.37 13.57
CA GLY A 10 11.40 -20.02 14.18
C GLY A 10 12.75 -19.63 13.61
N ARG A 11 13.14 -18.37 13.82
CA ARG A 11 14.51 -17.88 14.12
C ARG A 11 14.63 -16.43 13.65
N ASN A 12 14.62 -15.50 14.60
CA ASN A 12 15.51 -14.34 14.68
C ASN A 12 15.17 -13.57 15.96
N ALA A 13 15.68 -14.07 17.08
CA ALA A 13 15.82 -13.29 18.29
C ALA A 13 16.88 -12.20 18.01
N GLY A 14 16.45 -10.94 17.95
CA GLY A 14 17.33 -9.77 17.81
C GLY A 14 17.48 -9.27 16.37
N GLY A 15 16.71 -8.23 16.01
CA GLY A 15 16.97 -7.39 14.84
C GLY A 15 15.85 -7.36 13.80
N MET A 16 15.03 -6.30 13.83
CA MET A 16 14.44 -5.60 12.67
C MET A 16 13.78 -6.40 11.52
N ALA A 17 13.40 -7.67 11.71
CA ALA A 17 12.94 -8.56 10.63
C ALA A 17 11.44 -8.89 10.65
N GLY A 18 10.64 -8.27 11.53
CA GLY A 18 9.18 -8.49 11.57
C GLY A 18 8.32 -7.30 11.11
N GLY A 19 8.87 -6.08 11.04
CA GLY A 19 8.05 -4.87 10.99
C GLY A 19 7.26 -4.63 9.70
N PHE A 20 7.71 -5.14 8.55
CA PHE A 20 7.06 -4.88 7.26
C PHE A 20 5.72 -5.63 7.13
N LEU A 21 5.63 -6.83 7.71
CA LEU A 21 4.38 -7.59 7.81
C LEU A 21 3.63 -7.36 9.13
N PHE A 22 4.29 -7.00 10.24
CA PHE A 22 3.59 -6.74 11.51
C PHE A 22 2.79 -5.41 11.54
N GLY A 23 3.05 -4.47 10.64
CA GLY A 23 2.17 -3.31 10.39
C GLY A 23 0.90 -3.66 9.59
N ALA A 24 0.86 -4.84 8.98
CA ALA A 24 -0.31 -5.47 8.39
C ALA A 24 -0.77 -6.59 9.34
N GLY A 25 -1.47 -6.20 10.40
CA GLY A 25 -1.71 -7.01 11.61
C GLY A 25 -2.00 -8.51 11.45
N TYR A 26 -1.69 -9.23 12.53
CA TYR A 26 -2.02 -10.63 12.78
C TYR A 26 -3.41 -11.03 12.23
N GLY A 27 -3.41 -11.89 11.22
CA GLY A 27 -4.61 -12.46 10.63
C GLY A 27 -4.42 -12.75 9.15
N ALA A 28 -3.78 -13.88 8.83
CA ALA A 28 -3.79 -14.49 7.49
C ALA A 28 -3.60 -13.51 6.32
N ALA A 29 -2.42 -12.90 6.18
CA ALA A 29 -1.98 -12.41 4.88
C ALA A 29 -1.64 -13.63 4.01
N THR A 30 -2.66 -14.31 3.48
CA THR A 30 -2.47 -15.07 2.24
C THR A 30 -1.97 -14.03 1.24
N GLY A 31 -0.82 -14.28 0.62
CA GLY A 31 -0.25 -13.41 -0.42
C GLY A 31 -1.09 -13.42 -1.70
N ALA A 32 -2.41 -13.45 -1.58
CA ALA A 32 -3.38 -13.50 -2.66
C ALA A 32 -3.91 -12.10 -2.94
N TRP A 33 -3.78 -11.66 -4.20
CA TRP A 33 -4.65 -10.62 -4.74
C TRP A 33 -6.10 -11.12 -4.61
N THR A 34 -6.85 -10.60 -3.64
CA THR A 34 -8.28 -10.90 -3.44
C THR A 34 -9.19 -9.98 -4.26
N GLY A 35 -8.66 -9.40 -5.35
CA GLY A 35 -9.35 -8.46 -6.24
C GLY A 35 -9.12 -6.99 -5.89
N PRO A 36 -9.57 -6.04 -6.75
CA PRO A 36 -9.38 -4.61 -6.53
C PRO A 36 -10.06 -4.08 -5.25
N GLY A 37 -11.12 -4.74 -4.75
CA GLY A 37 -11.78 -4.41 -3.49
C GLY A 37 -10.92 -4.61 -2.25
N ALA A 38 -9.90 -5.48 -2.32
CA ALA A 38 -8.95 -5.69 -1.24
C ALA A 38 -7.84 -4.63 -1.19
N PHE A 39 -7.57 -3.95 -2.31
CA PHE A 39 -6.78 -2.72 -2.30
C PHE A 39 -7.54 -1.55 -1.67
N LEU A 40 -8.87 -1.53 -1.86
CA LEU A 40 -9.76 -0.51 -1.29
C LEU A 40 -10.02 -0.67 0.22
N THR A 41 -9.83 -1.88 0.77
CA THR A 41 -10.10 -2.19 2.19
C THR A 41 -8.88 -2.69 2.99
N GLY A 42 -7.76 -2.99 2.33
CA GLY A 42 -6.63 -3.75 2.88
C GLY A 42 -5.41 -2.96 3.33
N ILE A 43 -5.60 -1.81 3.98
CA ILE A 43 -4.69 -1.33 5.02
C ILE A 43 -5.54 -1.04 6.26
N ALA A 44 -6.06 -2.10 6.87
CA ALA A 44 -6.77 -2.02 8.14
C ALA A 44 -6.18 -3.06 9.09
N GLY A 45 -5.31 -2.61 10.00
CA GLY A 45 -4.72 -3.46 11.03
C GLY A 45 -3.92 -2.69 12.08
N GLY A 46 -4.64 -2.09 13.05
CA GLY A 46 -4.25 -1.55 14.37
C GLY A 46 -2.78 -1.12 14.59
N ILE A 47 -2.47 0.14 14.91
CA ILE A 47 -3.02 0.99 15.97
C ILE A 47 -3.17 2.43 15.43
N GLY A 48 -4.40 2.92 15.31
CA GLY A 48 -4.69 4.34 15.04
C GLY A 48 -4.42 4.83 13.61
N GLY A 49 -5.50 5.15 12.88
CA GLY A 49 -5.41 5.83 11.59
C GLY A 49 -6.52 5.48 10.62
N ALA A 50 -7.77 5.84 10.95
CA ALA A 50 -8.80 5.99 9.94
C ALA A 50 -8.39 7.13 9.02
N TYR A 51 -8.04 6.85 7.76
CA TYR A 51 -8.18 7.76 6.60
C TYR A 51 -7.55 7.14 5.34
N LEU A 52 -8.22 6.20 4.69
CA LEU A 52 -7.89 5.81 3.30
C LEU A 52 -9.13 5.59 2.40
N GLY A 53 -10.32 6.02 2.84
CA GLY A 53 -11.54 5.96 2.01
C GLY A 53 -11.84 7.24 1.24
N GLU A 54 -11.66 8.41 1.86
CA GLU A 54 -12.22 9.66 1.35
C GLU A 54 -11.56 10.17 0.06
N ARG A 55 -10.25 9.95 -0.14
CA ARG A 55 -9.55 10.43 -1.35
C ARG A 55 -9.69 9.55 -2.57
N TRP A 56 -9.96 8.26 -2.39
CA TRP A 56 -10.20 7.34 -3.49
C TRP A 56 -11.65 7.47 -3.96
N ALA A 57 -12.62 7.54 -3.04
CA ALA A 57 -14.04 7.66 -3.36
C ALA A 57 -14.40 8.87 -4.25
N GLU A 58 -13.60 9.94 -4.25
CA GLU A 58 -13.79 11.13 -5.09
C GLU A 58 -13.27 10.97 -6.54
N GLN A 59 -12.60 9.86 -6.87
CA GLN A 59 -11.96 9.67 -8.18
C GLN A 59 -12.90 8.98 -9.17
N LYS A 60 -13.27 9.71 -10.23
CA LYS A 60 -13.97 9.16 -11.40
C LYS A 60 -13.23 7.99 -12.07
N ASP A 61 -11.91 7.91 -11.89
CA ASP A 61 -11.07 6.87 -12.48
C ASP A 61 -11.22 5.50 -11.81
N ILE A 62 -11.89 5.40 -10.65
CA ILE A 62 -12.23 4.10 -10.03
C ILE A 62 -13.13 3.27 -10.95
N GLU A 63 -13.96 3.90 -11.77
CA GLU A 63 -14.83 3.19 -12.73
C GLU A 63 -14.02 2.29 -13.68
N ARG A 64 -12.80 2.69 -14.04
CA ARG A 64 -11.90 1.89 -14.89
C ARG A 64 -11.44 0.61 -14.21
N ILE A 65 -11.29 0.59 -12.89
CA ILE A 65 -10.93 -0.63 -12.16
C ILE A 65 -12.06 -1.66 -12.22
N HIS A 66 -13.31 -1.18 -12.22
CA HIS A 66 -14.52 -2.00 -12.18
C HIS A 66 -15.16 -2.22 -13.55
N THR A 67 -14.64 -1.59 -14.59
CA THR A 67 -15.10 -1.72 -15.97
C THR A 67 -13.92 -1.93 -16.90
N GLN A 68 -13.90 -3.04 -17.61
CA GLN A 68 -12.80 -3.45 -18.46
C GLN A 68 -13.31 -3.80 -19.85
N THR A 69 -12.55 -3.47 -20.88
CA THR A 69 -12.90 -3.79 -22.26
C THR A 69 -12.09 -5.00 -22.72
N ASP A 70 -12.77 -6.02 -23.23
CA ASP A 70 -12.10 -7.18 -23.81
C ASP A 70 -11.48 -6.84 -25.18
N ARG A 71 -10.70 -7.77 -25.75
CA ARG A 71 -10.03 -7.57 -27.05
C ARG A 71 -10.99 -7.33 -28.22
N SER A 72 -12.23 -7.78 -28.09
CA SER A 72 -13.27 -7.62 -29.10
C SER A 72 -14.03 -6.29 -28.94
N GLY A 73 -13.65 -5.46 -27.97
CA GLY A 73 -14.28 -4.18 -27.70
C GLY A 73 -15.51 -4.26 -26.80
N ASN A 74 -15.81 -5.41 -26.17
CA ASN A 74 -16.97 -5.52 -25.30
C ASN A 74 -16.65 -5.00 -23.89
N PRO A 75 -17.50 -4.14 -23.31
CA PRO A 75 -17.35 -3.73 -21.92
C PRO A 75 -17.85 -4.84 -20.99
N TRP A 76 -17.04 -5.12 -19.98
CA TRP A 76 -17.32 -6.01 -18.86
C TRP A 76 -17.26 -5.20 -17.57
N SER A 77 -18.20 -5.43 -16.66
CA SER A 77 -18.19 -4.76 -15.37
C SER A 77 -18.22 -5.73 -14.20
N ARG A 78 -17.64 -5.29 -13.08
CA ARG A 78 -17.60 -6.00 -11.82
C ARG A 78 -18.19 -5.13 -10.72
N GLN A 79 -18.97 -5.72 -9.83
CA GLN A 79 -19.52 -5.02 -8.68
C GLN A 79 -18.41 -4.57 -7.72
N PRO A 80 -18.33 -3.27 -7.37
CA PRO A 80 -17.29 -2.76 -6.46
C PRO A 80 -17.38 -3.33 -5.04
N ASP A 81 -18.59 -3.68 -4.60
CA ASP A 81 -18.91 -4.24 -3.29
C ASP A 81 -18.74 -5.76 -3.21
N ASP A 82 -18.37 -6.42 -4.31
CA ASP A 82 -18.05 -7.84 -4.35
C ASP A 82 -16.58 -8.09 -4.76
N PRO A 83 -15.65 -8.18 -3.78
CA PRO A 83 -14.23 -8.45 -4.03
C PRO A 83 -13.96 -9.78 -4.74
N HIS A 84 -14.92 -10.72 -4.70
CA HIS A 84 -14.86 -12.02 -5.38
C HIS A 84 -15.83 -12.09 -6.58
N GLY A 85 -16.46 -10.98 -6.93
CA GLY A 85 -17.48 -10.91 -7.96
C GLY A 85 -16.96 -11.29 -9.34
N THR A 86 -17.84 -11.83 -10.18
CA THR A 86 -17.49 -12.18 -11.55
C THR A 86 -17.65 -10.97 -12.47
N TRP A 87 -16.79 -10.85 -13.47
CA TRP A 87 -16.99 -9.91 -14.58
C TRP A 87 -18.25 -10.27 -15.35
N THR A 88 -19.16 -9.33 -15.52
CA THR A 88 -20.42 -9.56 -16.24
C THR A 88 -20.63 -8.54 -17.36
N ARG A 89 -21.37 -8.95 -18.39
CA ARG A 89 -21.91 -8.04 -19.40
C ARG A 89 -23.34 -8.43 -19.74
N VAL A 90 -24.12 -7.50 -20.25
CA VAL A 90 -25.47 -7.76 -20.75
C VAL A 90 -25.44 -7.72 -22.26
N GLU A 91 -25.89 -8.80 -22.89
CA GLU A 91 -26.00 -8.91 -24.35
C GLU A 91 -27.45 -9.14 -24.76
N ARG A 92 -27.89 -8.45 -25.80
CA ARG A 92 -29.24 -8.61 -26.34
C ARG A 92 -29.26 -9.74 -27.37
N THR A 93 -29.91 -10.85 -27.02
CA THR A 93 -29.96 -12.06 -27.86
C THR A 93 -31.34 -12.28 -28.45
N PRO A 94 -31.46 -12.79 -29.69
CA PRO A 94 -32.75 -13.11 -30.28
C PRO A 94 -33.39 -14.31 -29.58
N THR A 95 -34.71 -14.27 -29.42
CA THR A 95 -35.50 -15.37 -28.86
C THR A 95 -36.12 -16.23 -29.97
N PRO A 96 -36.37 -17.54 -29.72
CA PRO A 96 -37.01 -18.41 -30.71
C PRO A 96 -38.39 -17.92 -31.20
N GLY A 97 -39.05 -17.04 -30.43
CA GLY A 97 -40.35 -16.43 -30.77
C GLY A 97 -40.27 -15.13 -31.58
N GLY A 98 -39.10 -14.73 -32.07
CA GLY A 98 -38.95 -13.54 -32.92
C GLY A 98 -38.80 -12.21 -32.17
N GLY A 99 -38.46 -12.24 -30.88
CA GLY A 99 -38.14 -11.07 -30.07
C GLY A 99 -36.66 -11.00 -29.69
N TYR A 100 -36.30 -10.07 -28.81
CA TYR A 100 -34.98 -9.99 -28.20
C TYR A 100 -35.10 -10.02 -26.67
N GLN A 101 -34.13 -10.64 -26.01
CA GLN A 101 -34.03 -10.64 -24.56
C GLN A 101 -32.62 -10.24 -24.12
N ASP A 102 -32.54 -9.54 -23.00
CA ASP A 102 -31.27 -9.18 -22.39
C ASP A 102 -30.75 -10.38 -21.59
N THR A 103 -29.60 -10.91 -22.00
CA THR A 103 -28.94 -12.06 -21.39
C THR A 103 -27.71 -11.59 -20.62
N ARG A 104 -27.62 -11.92 -19.34
CA ARG A 104 -26.42 -11.65 -18.55
C ARG A 104 -25.38 -12.73 -18.79
N LEU A 105 -24.21 -12.32 -19.24
CA LEU A 105 -23.05 -13.16 -19.45
C LEU A 105 -22.05 -12.94 -18.34
N ALA A 106 -21.35 -14.01 -17.96
CA ALA A 106 -20.26 -13.98 -16.98
C ALA A 106 -18.96 -14.36 -17.69
N ALA A 107 -17.91 -13.57 -17.48
CA ALA A 107 -16.58 -13.88 -18.01
C ALA A 107 -16.05 -15.12 -17.31
N ALA A 108 -15.38 -15.97 -18.07
CA ALA A 108 -14.98 -17.27 -17.60
C ALA A 108 -13.66 -17.68 -18.22
N GLY A 109 -12.91 -18.54 -17.51
CA GLY A 109 -11.61 -19.01 -17.95
C GLY A 109 -10.67 -17.85 -18.28
N ARG A 110 -9.94 -17.97 -19.40
CA ARG A 110 -8.91 -17.00 -19.82
C ARG A 110 -9.41 -15.55 -19.87
N LEU A 111 -10.67 -15.33 -20.26
CA LEU A 111 -11.23 -13.97 -20.32
C LEU A 111 -11.35 -13.35 -18.91
N HIS A 112 -11.71 -14.15 -17.90
CA HIS A 112 -11.75 -13.68 -16.52
C HIS A 112 -10.36 -13.26 -16.04
N ASP A 113 -9.34 -14.04 -16.37
CA ASP A 113 -7.96 -13.78 -15.95
C ASP A 113 -7.36 -12.56 -16.68
N GLU A 114 -7.68 -12.36 -17.97
CA GLU A 114 -7.31 -11.16 -18.71
C GLU A 114 -7.94 -9.89 -18.11
N LEU A 115 -9.23 -9.93 -17.78
CA LEU A 115 -9.91 -8.79 -17.18
C LEU A 115 -9.36 -8.48 -15.77
N ASN A 116 -8.97 -9.50 -15.01
CA ASN A 116 -8.28 -9.32 -13.73
C ASN A 116 -6.89 -8.70 -13.88
N TYR A 117 -6.12 -9.12 -14.87
CA TYR A 117 -4.81 -8.52 -15.18
C TYR A 117 -4.95 -7.03 -15.52
N ARG A 118 -5.90 -6.68 -16.39
CA ARG A 118 -6.20 -5.28 -16.76
C ARG A 118 -6.60 -4.44 -15.56
N ALA A 119 -7.57 -4.92 -14.78
CA ALA A 119 -8.05 -4.22 -13.59
C ALA A 119 -6.95 -4.06 -12.54
N ALA A 120 -6.06 -5.04 -12.38
CA ALA A 120 -4.90 -4.92 -11.51
C ALA A 120 -3.94 -3.83 -12.03
N ASN A 121 -3.57 -3.84 -13.30
CA ASN A 121 -2.72 -2.80 -13.88
C ASN A 121 -3.30 -1.39 -13.68
N ASP A 122 -4.60 -1.20 -13.93
CA ASP A 122 -5.28 0.08 -13.68
C ASP A 122 -5.28 0.45 -12.19
N SER A 123 -5.57 -0.50 -11.30
CA SER A 123 -5.62 -0.26 -9.86
C SER A 123 -4.27 0.16 -9.28
N TYR A 124 -3.20 -0.57 -9.62
CA TYR A 124 -1.85 -0.22 -9.17
C TYR A 124 -1.35 1.07 -9.81
N ALA A 125 -1.64 1.32 -11.09
CA ALA A 125 -1.28 2.58 -11.74
C ALA A 125 -2.00 3.77 -11.10
N LEU A 126 -3.28 3.64 -10.77
CA LEU A 126 -4.05 4.68 -10.08
C LEU A 126 -3.49 4.95 -8.67
N GLY A 127 -3.08 3.90 -7.96
CA GLY A 127 -2.47 4.03 -6.64
C GLY A 127 -1.10 4.68 -6.66
N LEU A 128 -0.31 4.42 -7.70
CA LEU A 128 0.98 5.08 -7.92
C LEU A 128 0.84 6.53 -8.38
N ALA A 129 -0.26 6.88 -9.06
CA ALA A 129 -0.55 8.27 -9.40
C ALA A 129 -0.96 9.09 -8.17
N ASN A 130 -1.50 8.44 -7.13
CA ASN A 130 -2.01 9.07 -5.92
C ASN A 130 -1.54 8.35 -4.65
N PRO A 131 -0.21 8.29 -4.39
CA PRO A 131 0.28 7.61 -3.21
C PRO A 131 -0.22 8.31 -1.93
N PRO A 132 -0.48 7.55 -0.86
CA PRO A 132 -0.89 8.15 0.40
C PRO A 132 0.23 9.04 0.93
N LYS A 133 -0.15 10.19 1.51
CA LYS A 133 0.83 11.09 2.10
C LYS A 133 1.52 10.41 3.28
N PRO A 134 2.87 10.42 3.35
CA PRO A 134 3.59 9.92 4.51
C PRO A 134 3.16 10.65 5.79
N GLN A 135 2.99 9.90 6.87
CA GLN A 135 2.71 10.47 8.19
C GLN A 135 4.03 10.81 8.90
N ALA A 136 4.03 11.84 9.74
CA ALA A 136 5.22 12.25 10.50
C ALA A 136 5.52 11.26 11.63
N PRO A 137 6.60 10.47 11.57
CA PRO A 137 6.89 9.49 12.61
C PRO A 137 7.43 10.13 13.89
N PHE A 138 7.95 11.36 13.82
CA PHE A 138 8.58 12.06 14.94
C PHE A 138 7.77 13.24 15.48
N ARG A 139 6.52 13.35 15.06
CA ARG A 139 5.52 14.30 15.58
C ARG A 139 4.18 13.59 15.70
N LEU A 140 3.76 13.27 16.92
CA LEU A 140 2.56 12.48 17.20
C LEU A 140 1.56 13.32 17.98
N ASP A 141 0.27 13.15 17.69
CA ASP A 141 -0.81 13.91 18.35
C ASP A 141 -0.79 13.67 19.87
N ALA A 142 -0.81 14.77 20.63
CA ALA A 142 -0.91 14.74 22.08
C ALA A 142 -2.21 15.37 22.60
N SER A 143 -3.17 15.70 21.73
CA SER A 143 -4.43 16.39 22.08
C SER A 143 -5.22 15.69 23.20
N ARG A 144 -5.15 14.35 23.26
CA ARG A 144 -5.81 13.53 24.29
C ARG A 144 -4.99 13.40 25.58
N SER A 145 -3.77 13.92 25.62
CA SER A 145 -2.95 13.92 26.83
C SER A 145 -3.49 14.92 27.84
N THR A 146 -3.79 14.45 29.05
CA THR A 146 -4.27 15.29 30.17
C THR A 146 -3.15 15.73 31.10
N GLN A 147 -1.92 15.25 30.89
CA GLN A 147 -0.75 15.57 31.69
C GLN A 147 0.36 16.20 30.82
N PRO A 148 0.89 17.37 31.23
CA PRO A 148 0.35 18.26 32.24
C PRO A 148 -1.05 18.79 31.83
N PRO A 149 -1.86 19.30 32.77
CA PRO A 149 -3.16 19.87 32.46
C PRO A 149 -3.07 20.90 31.33
N PRO A 150 -4.08 20.97 30.43
CA PRO A 150 -4.17 22.02 29.43
C PRO A 150 -4.04 23.40 30.06
N SER A 151 -3.19 24.21 29.47
CA SER A 151 -2.92 25.57 29.95
C SER A 151 -3.89 26.58 29.32
N PRO A 152 -4.17 27.72 29.98
CA PRO A 152 -4.86 28.82 29.32
C PRO A 152 -4.11 29.25 28.05
N PHE A 153 -4.84 29.57 26.98
CA PHE A 153 -4.29 30.00 25.69
C PHE A 153 -3.48 28.95 24.93
N GLU A 154 -3.59 27.68 25.33
CA GLU A 154 -3.02 26.58 24.58
C GLU A 154 -3.73 26.40 23.23
N THR A 155 -2.95 26.41 22.15
CA THR A 155 -3.45 26.26 20.78
C THR A 155 -3.16 24.89 20.20
N GLY A 156 -2.29 24.11 20.84
CA GLY A 156 -2.10 22.70 20.52
C GLY A 156 -0.97 22.07 21.31
N ARG A 157 -0.96 20.74 21.31
CA ARG A 157 0.10 19.94 21.92
C ARG A 157 0.42 18.73 21.05
N ASP A 158 1.69 18.44 20.88
CA ASP A 158 2.19 17.29 20.12
C ASP A 158 3.36 16.65 20.85
N TYR A 159 3.50 15.34 20.77
CA TYR A 159 4.74 14.67 21.13
C TYR A 159 5.74 14.84 19.99
N VAL A 160 6.91 15.39 20.29
CA VAL A 160 8.00 15.59 19.33
C VAL A 160 9.22 14.83 19.79
N ARG A 161 9.92 14.19 18.86
CA ARG A 161 11.24 13.61 19.14
C ARG A 161 12.29 14.70 18.96
N ASP A 162 13.24 14.81 19.87
CA ASP A 162 14.40 15.67 19.68
C ASP A 162 15.42 14.97 18.77
N ALA A 163 15.89 15.65 17.73
CA ALA A 163 16.75 15.05 16.72
C ALA A 163 18.17 14.76 17.23
N GLN A 164 18.65 15.51 18.23
CA GLN A 164 20.02 15.41 18.75
C GLN A 164 20.14 14.34 19.84
N SER A 165 19.25 14.40 20.83
CA SER A 165 19.22 13.50 22.00
C SER A 165 18.40 12.23 21.76
N GLY A 166 17.53 12.24 20.75
CA GLY A 166 16.60 11.16 20.46
C GLY A 166 15.47 11.00 21.48
N GLN A 167 15.34 11.92 22.43
CA GLN A 167 14.34 11.86 23.50
C GLN A 167 12.99 12.39 23.03
N TRP A 168 11.91 11.81 23.55
CA TRP A 168 10.56 12.31 23.33
C TRP A 168 10.23 13.44 24.31
N GLN A 169 9.60 14.48 23.80
CA GLN A 169 9.14 15.64 24.57
C GLN A 169 7.70 15.95 24.20
N LEU A 170 6.95 16.50 25.14
CA LEU A 170 5.64 17.08 24.86
C LEU A 170 5.85 18.55 24.51
N GLU A 171 5.63 18.89 23.25
CA GLU A 171 5.58 20.26 22.77
C GLU A 171 4.20 20.85 23.03
N ILE A 172 4.13 21.97 23.73
CA ILE A 172 2.91 22.72 24.01
C ILE A 172 3.04 24.09 23.35
N ARG A 173 2.12 24.40 22.44
CA ARG A 173 2.04 25.69 21.75
C ARG A 173 0.96 26.55 22.39
N GLN A 174 1.29 27.81 22.65
CA GLN A 174 0.40 28.78 23.27
C GLN A 174 0.41 30.08 22.47
N THR A 175 -0.76 30.68 22.29
CA THR A 175 -0.91 31.97 21.62
C THR A 175 -1.76 32.89 22.48
N LEU A 176 -1.15 33.90 23.09
CA LEU A 176 -1.89 35.01 23.69
C LEU A 176 -2.31 35.98 22.58
N GLU A 177 -3.54 36.48 22.67
CA GLU A 177 -4.07 37.47 21.74
C GLU A 177 -3.13 38.70 21.65
N GLY A 178 -2.67 39.01 20.42
CA GLY A 178 -1.73 40.10 20.16
C GLY A 178 -0.26 39.83 20.52
N ARG A 179 0.13 38.61 20.90
CA ARG A 179 1.53 38.24 21.23
C ARG A 179 2.09 37.18 20.28
N LEU A 180 3.43 37.08 20.27
CA LEU A 180 4.15 36.03 19.56
C LEU A 180 3.81 34.66 20.17
N PRO A 181 3.62 33.61 19.34
CA PRO A 181 3.39 32.26 19.82
C PRO A 181 4.59 31.76 20.64
N VAL A 182 4.31 31.13 21.78
CA VAL A 182 5.33 30.53 22.65
C VAL A 182 5.22 29.01 22.57
N THR A 183 6.38 28.36 22.47
CA THR A 183 6.48 26.89 22.48
C THR A 183 7.25 26.46 23.71
N ARG A 184 6.70 25.52 24.46
CA ARG A 184 7.31 24.91 25.65
C ARG A 184 7.47 23.41 25.42
N HIS A 185 8.57 22.85 25.91
CA HIS A 185 8.83 21.41 25.87
C HIS A 185 8.83 20.84 27.29
N GLU A 186 8.13 19.73 27.47
CA GLU A 186 8.10 18.99 28.73
C GLU A 186 8.68 17.59 28.56
N PRO A 187 9.45 17.10 29.55
CA PRO A 187 9.99 15.75 29.49
C PRO A 187 8.87 14.72 29.51
N VAL A 188 9.02 13.67 28.71
CA VAL A 188 8.11 12.53 28.68
C VAL A 188 8.72 11.40 29.52
N GLY A 189 7.94 10.79 30.40
CA GLY A 189 8.39 9.66 31.22
C GLY A 189 8.80 8.44 30.35
N PRO A 190 9.69 7.57 30.85
CA PRO A 190 10.32 6.51 30.04
C PRO A 190 9.31 5.51 29.47
N GLU A 191 8.27 5.16 30.21
CA GLU A 191 7.21 4.26 29.72
C GLU A 191 6.47 4.84 28.52
N ARG A 192 6.10 6.14 28.59
CA ARG A 192 5.43 6.83 27.50
C ARG A 192 6.38 7.03 26.32
N ALA A 193 7.65 7.38 26.56
CA ALA A 193 8.65 7.51 25.50
C ALA A 193 8.82 6.20 24.72
N ASN A 194 8.86 5.04 25.41
CA ASN A 194 8.90 3.73 24.76
C ASN A 194 7.63 3.42 23.95
N ALA A 195 6.45 3.88 24.41
CA ALA A 195 5.20 3.73 23.65
C ALA A 195 5.20 4.59 22.38
N LEU A 196 5.66 5.84 22.48
CA LEU A 196 5.79 6.75 21.34
C LEU A 196 6.81 6.23 20.32
N GLU A 197 7.91 5.63 20.78
CA GLU A 197 8.90 5.02 19.89
C GLU A 197 8.30 3.83 19.12
N ARG A 198 7.49 2.97 19.75
CA ARG A 198 6.77 1.90 19.04
C ARG A 198 5.79 2.44 18.01
N GLN A 199 5.06 3.50 18.34
CA GLN A 199 4.13 4.15 17.42
C GLN A 199 4.87 4.77 16.23
N SER A 200 6.00 5.44 16.49
CA SER A 200 6.88 6.01 15.47
C SER A 200 7.40 4.94 14.51
N GLN A 201 7.86 3.80 15.04
CA GLN A 201 8.31 2.66 14.24
C GLN A 201 7.19 2.07 13.38
N ALA A 202 5.96 2.00 13.90
CA ALA A 202 4.80 1.57 13.12
C ALA A 202 4.51 2.53 11.96
N ILE A 203 4.59 3.85 12.20
CA ILE A 203 4.44 4.86 11.14
C ILE A 203 5.53 4.74 10.08
N ILE A 204 6.79 4.52 10.48
CA ILE A 204 7.90 4.31 9.54
C ILE A 204 7.64 3.08 8.66
N ALA A 205 7.24 1.96 9.26
CA ALA A 205 6.91 0.74 8.53
C ALA A 205 5.74 0.97 7.56
N GLN A 206 4.71 1.71 8.01
CA GLN A 206 3.58 2.08 7.18
C GLN A 206 3.97 2.98 6.02
N ASN A 207 4.80 4.00 6.24
CA ASN A 207 5.32 4.88 5.19
C ASN A 207 6.14 4.06 4.18
N ALA A 208 7.03 3.19 4.65
CA ALA A 208 7.86 2.32 3.82
C ALA A 208 7.03 1.36 2.95
N ALA A 209 5.97 0.80 3.53
CA ALA A 209 5.01 -0.08 2.86
C ALA A 209 4.17 0.64 1.79
N ASN A 210 4.08 1.97 1.80
CA ASN A 210 3.33 2.74 0.82
C ASN A 210 4.20 3.51 -0.18
N THR A 211 5.50 3.21 -0.20
CA THR A 211 6.40 3.77 -1.21
C THR A 211 6.03 3.24 -2.61
N PRO A 212 6.30 4.01 -3.68
CA PRO A 212 6.08 3.55 -5.04
C PRO A 212 6.72 2.18 -5.33
N ALA A 213 7.96 1.98 -4.88
CA ALA A 213 8.66 0.70 -5.04
C ALA A 213 7.95 -0.45 -4.31
N ALA A 214 7.43 -0.23 -3.10
CA ALA A 214 6.69 -1.26 -2.36
C ALA A 214 5.36 -1.61 -3.02
N ILE A 215 4.64 -0.61 -3.54
CA ILE A 215 3.38 -0.81 -4.30
C ILE A 215 3.65 -1.63 -5.57
N ALA A 216 4.69 -1.28 -6.33
CA ALA A 216 5.08 -2.04 -7.52
C ALA A 216 5.55 -3.47 -7.20
N ALA A 217 6.21 -3.68 -6.06
CA ALA A 217 6.61 -5.02 -5.63
C ALA A 217 5.40 -5.92 -5.29
N ARG A 218 4.32 -5.37 -4.71
CA ARG A 218 3.05 -6.10 -4.51
C ARG A 218 2.40 -6.49 -5.82
N HIS A 219 2.43 -5.60 -6.83
CA HIS A 219 1.97 -5.93 -8.19
C HIS A 219 2.76 -7.11 -8.74
N ARG A 220 4.09 -7.11 -8.60
CA ARG A 220 4.93 -8.21 -9.06
C ARG A 220 4.54 -9.54 -8.41
N ILE A 221 4.28 -9.58 -7.10
CA ILE A 221 3.82 -10.81 -6.43
C ILE A 221 2.53 -11.32 -7.08
N ALA A 222 1.54 -10.45 -7.26
CA ALA A 222 0.27 -10.84 -7.90
C ALA A 222 0.50 -11.30 -9.35
N PHE A 223 1.30 -10.56 -10.11
CA PHE A 223 1.63 -10.87 -11.49
C PHE A 223 2.23 -12.27 -11.66
N GLU A 224 3.15 -12.66 -10.77
CA GLU A 224 3.73 -14.02 -10.76
C GLU A 224 2.74 -15.06 -10.22
N GLN A 225 1.96 -14.71 -9.19
CA GLN A 225 0.99 -15.62 -8.58
C GLN A 225 -0.08 -16.11 -9.56
N PHE A 226 -0.57 -15.23 -10.44
CA PHE A 226 -1.61 -15.55 -11.43
C PHE A 226 -1.06 -15.82 -12.83
N ASP A 227 0.26 -15.96 -12.96
CA ASP A 227 0.97 -16.18 -14.22
C ASP A 227 0.53 -15.24 -15.36
N TRP A 228 0.42 -13.94 -15.05
CA TRP A 228 -0.04 -12.92 -16.01
C TRP A 228 0.97 -12.63 -17.14
N ASN A 229 2.11 -13.34 -17.16
CA ASN A 229 3.10 -13.29 -18.24
C ASN A 229 2.46 -13.45 -19.62
N GLU A 230 1.48 -14.32 -19.74
CA GLU A 230 0.82 -14.60 -21.01
C GLU A 230 0.04 -13.41 -21.61
N PHE A 231 -0.36 -12.43 -20.80
CA PHE A 231 -1.11 -11.25 -21.27
C PHE A 231 -0.19 -10.12 -21.73
N THR A 232 1.09 -10.14 -21.31
CA THR A 232 2.04 -9.06 -21.59
C THR A 232 2.37 -8.86 -23.07
N ALA A 233 2.23 -9.89 -23.89
CA ALA A 233 2.46 -9.81 -25.34
C ALA A 233 1.44 -8.89 -26.04
N HIS A 234 0.27 -8.69 -25.44
CA HIS A 234 -0.82 -7.90 -26.02
C HIS A 234 -1.03 -6.59 -25.26
N GLU A 235 -0.82 -6.61 -23.96
CA GLU A 235 -0.96 -5.44 -23.11
C GLU A 235 0.19 -5.40 -22.12
N PRO A 236 1.17 -4.51 -22.33
CA PRO A 236 2.31 -4.41 -21.43
C PRO A 236 1.87 -3.94 -20.05
N VAL A 237 2.64 -4.30 -19.03
CA VAL A 237 2.47 -3.77 -17.68
C VAL A 237 2.55 -2.24 -17.74
N SER A 238 1.70 -1.56 -16.97
CA SER A 238 1.63 -0.10 -16.94
C SER A 238 3.01 0.53 -16.71
N PRO A 239 3.42 1.55 -17.51
CA PRO A 239 4.68 2.26 -17.32
C PRO A 239 4.84 2.86 -15.91
N ALA A 240 3.74 3.24 -15.25
CA ALA A 240 3.76 3.73 -13.87
C ALA A 240 4.33 2.68 -12.91
N ILE A 241 3.93 1.42 -13.06
CA ILE A 241 4.38 0.30 -12.24
C ILE A 241 5.86 -0.01 -12.52
N ILE A 242 6.26 -0.03 -13.79
CA ILE A 242 7.65 -0.25 -14.21
C ILE A 242 8.56 0.84 -13.62
N ASN A 243 8.17 2.11 -13.74
CA ASN A 243 8.94 3.24 -13.23
C ASN A 243 9.02 3.20 -11.69
N ALA A 244 7.92 2.90 -11.01
CA ALA A 244 7.87 2.82 -9.56
C ALA A 244 8.80 1.73 -8.99
N HIS A 245 8.93 0.58 -9.68
CA HIS A 245 9.87 -0.47 -9.28
C HIS A 245 11.33 0.00 -9.26
N ALA A 246 11.71 0.95 -10.14
CA ALA A 246 13.06 1.51 -10.17
C ALA A 246 13.32 2.60 -9.10
N GLN A 247 12.27 3.19 -8.53
CA GLN A 247 12.34 4.32 -7.59
C GLN A 247 12.67 3.88 -6.16
N THR A 248 13.84 3.26 -5.97
CA THR A 248 14.26 2.76 -4.65
C THR A 248 15.06 3.77 -3.82
N GLN A 249 15.52 4.86 -4.45
CA GLN A 249 16.31 5.93 -3.82
C GLN A 249 15.52 7.24 -3.68
N THR A 250 14.22 7.23 -3.96
CA THR A 250 13.38 8.42 -3.89
C THR A 250 12.25 8.18 -2.91
N LEU A 251 12.07 9.08 -1.95
CA LEU A 251 11.02 9.00 -0.94
C LEU A 251 10.32 10.35 -0.82
N GLN A 252 8.99 10.32 -0.69
CA GLN A 252 8.26 11.46 -0.15
C GLN A 252 8.38 11.42 1.38
N ALA A 253 8.66 12.56 2.00
CA ALA A 253 8.67 12.70 3.45
C ALA A 253 7.36 13.28 3.98
N SER A 254 7.21 13.25 5.30
CA SER A 254 6.04 13.80 6.01
C SER A 254 5.85 15.32 5.85
N ASP A 255 6.90 16.04 5.44
CA ASP A 255 6.84 17.46 5.07
C ASP A 255 6.15 17.71 3.71
N GLY A 256 5.79 16.64 2.99
CA GLY A 256 5.13 16.69 1.70
C GLY A 256 6.08 16.78 0.50
N HIS A 257 7.38 16.84 0.73
CA HIS A 257 8.39 16.95 -0.33
C HIS A 257 9.04 15.61 -0.67
N THR A 258 9.52 15.51 -1.91
CA THR A 258 10.24 14.33 -2.39
C THR A 258 11.75 14.55 -2.31
N TYR A 259 12.43 13.61 -1.67
CA TYR A 259 13.88 13.58 -1.50
C TYR A 259 14.47 12.40 -2.28
N THR A 260 15.65 12.60 -2.85
CA THR A 260 16.46 11.57 -3.48
C THR A 260 17.72 11.34 -2.68
N ARG A 261 18.04 10.07 -2.44
CA ARG A 261 19.23 9.64 -1.73
C ARG A 261 20.40 9.56 -2.70
N ASP A 262 21.51 10.21 -2.35
CA ASP A 262 22.74 10.10 -3.11
C ASP A 262 23.57 8.86 -2.74
N THR A 263 24.76 8.73 -3.34
CA THR A 263 25.70 7.65 -3.08
C THR A 263 26.35 7.72 -1.69
N GLU A 264 26.39 8.89 -1.08
CA GLU A 264 26.93 9.13 0.27
C GLU A 264 25.88 8.83 1.35
N GLY A 265 24.62 8.65 0.93
CA GLY A 265 23.49 8.34 1.79
C GLY A 265 22.78 9.58 2.33
N GLU A 266 23.09 10.76 1.81
CA GLU A 266 22.40 12.02 2.13
C GLU A 266 21.16 12.20 1.25
N TRP A 267 20.18 12.91 1.80
CA TRP A 267 18.88 13.12 1.17
C TRP A 267 18.74 14.54 0.67
N HIS A 268 18.44 14.67 -0.61
CA HIS A 268 18.41 15.95 -1.32
C HIS A 268 17.06 16.18 -1.97
N ARG A 269 16.58 17.41 -1.93
CA ARG A 269 15.45 17.85 -2.76
C ARG A 269 15.85 19.06 -3.62
N PRO A 270 15.25 19.23 -4.81
CA PRO A 270 15.42 20.46 -5.59
C PRO A 270 15.02 21.69 -4.77
N GLY A 271 15.84 22.74 -4.81
CA GLY A 271 15.48 24.04 -4.25
C GLY A 271 14.43 24.77 -5.09
N THR A 272 13.64 25.64 -4.45
CA THR A 272 12.53 26.38 -5.10
C THR A 272 12.99 27.31 -6.23
N PHE A 273 14.23 27.79 -6.19
CA PHE A 273 14.77 28.70 -7.20
C PHE A 273 16.12 28.22 -7.76
N TYR A 274 17.07 27.87 -6.88
CA TYR A 274 18.37 27.29 -7.24
C TYR A 274 18.85 26.37 -6.12
N GLY A 275 19.76 25.45 -6.44
CA GLY A 275 20.44 24.59 -5.46
C GLY A 275 19.67 23.35 -5.01
N SER A 276 20.24 22.64 -4.05
CA SER A 276 19.66 21.46 -3.38
C SER A 276 19.45 21.79 -1.91
N HIS A 277 18.36 21.29 -1.31
CA HIS A 277 18.19 21.30 0.13
C HIS A 277 18.43 19.89 0.67
N THR A 278 19.38 19.78 1.60
CA THR A 278 19.65 18.55 2.33
C THR A 278 18.64 18.37 3.46
N ALA A 279 18.15 17.14 3.66
CA ALA A 279 17.35 16.83 4.83
C ALA A 279 18.21 16.82 6.10
N GLU A 280 17.68 17.36 7.20
CA GLU A 280 18.39 17.47 8.47
C GLU A 280 17.55 16.95 9.65
N GLY A 281 18.22 16.66 10.77
CA GLY A 281 17.58 16.25 12.02
C GLY A 281 16.60 15.08 11.86
N ASN A 282 15.39 15.24 12.39
CA ASN A 282 14.34 14.21 12.34
C ASN A 282 13.90 13.86 10.91
N LEU A 283 13.98 14.80 9.97
CA LEU A 283 13.60 14.54 8.59
C LEU A 283 14.57 13.56 7.92
N ARG A 284 15.87 13.76 8.15
CA ARG A 284 16.91 12.82 7.70
C ARG A 284 16.74 11.46 8.34
N GLU A 285 16.46 11.40 9.64
CA GLU A 285 16.24 10.15 10.36
C GLU A 285 14.99 9.41 9.83
N GLU A 286 13.92 10.15 9.51
CA GLU A 286 12.67 9.60 8.95
C GLU A 286 12.96 8.91 7.63
N LEU A 287 13.64 9.63 6.73
CA LEU A 287 14.00 9.14 5.40
C LEU A 287 14.93 7.93 5.48
N ASN A 288 15.92 7.95 6.37
CA ASN A 288 16.84 6.83 6.57
C ASN A 288 16.12 5.57 7.08
N ARG A 289 15.29 5.70 8.12
CA ARG A 289 14.56 4.56 8.67
C ARG A 289 13.52 4.03 7.69
N THR A 290 12.82 4.92 6.99
CA THR A 290 11.82 4.55 5.97
C THR A 290 12.50 3.82 4.81
N TRP A 291 13.63 4.31 4.31
CA TRP A 291 14.40 3.64 3.26
C TRP A 291 14.91 2.28 3.71
N ALA A 292 15.49 2.18 4.91
CA ALA A 292 15.98 0.90 5.43
C ALA A 292 14.83 -0.13 5.55
N SER A 293 13.66 0.30 6.03
CA SER A 293 12.46 -0.53 6.10
C SER A 293 11.94 -0.94 4.72
N GLN A 294 11.93 -0.01 3.75
CA GLN A 294 11.58 -0.30 2.36
C GLN A 294 12.51 -1.36 1.76
N GLN A 295 13.83 -1.20 1.91
CA GLN A 295 14.81 -2.15 1.34
C GLN A 295 14.66 -3.56 1.93
N ALA A 296 14.38 -3.66 3.24
CA ALA A 296 14.05 -4.94 3.86
C ALA A 296 12.77 -5.53 3.26
N GLY A 297 11.69 -4.76 3.16
CA GLY A 297 10.41 -5.21 2.59
C GLY A 297 10.52 -5.61 1.12
N LEU A 298 11.29 -4.88 0.31
CA LEU A 298 11.52 -5.21 -1.11
C LEU A 298 12.21 -6.56 -1.28
N ARG A 299 13.17 -6.91 -0.41
CA ARG A 299 13.84 -8.23 -0.45
C ARG A 299 12.88 -9.35 -0.09
N GLU A 300 12.03 -9.15 0.90
CA GLU A 300 11.01 -10.11 1.30
C GLU A 300 9.97 -10.31 0.20
N MET A 301 9.47 -9.22 -0.39
CA MET A 301 8.53 -9.27 -1.51
C MET A 301 9.13 -9.91 -2.76
N ALA A 302 10.42 -9.69 -3.04
CA ALA A 302 11.12 -10.37 -4.12
C ALA A 302 11.16 -11.89 -3.88
N ALA A 303 11.45 -12.34 -2.66
CA ALA A 303 11.42 -13.77 -2.32
C ALA A 303 10.00 -14.36 -2.47
N MET A 304 8.97 -13.63 -2.04
CA MET A 304 7.57 -14.03 -2.24
C MET A 304 7.20 -14.12 -3.74
N ALA A 305 7.66 -13.19 -4.58
CA ALA A 305 7.42 -13.23 -6.01
C ALA A 305 8.07 -14.45 -6.68
N GLU A 306 9.29 -14.83 -6.27
CA GLU A 306 9.94 -16.05 -6.76
C GLU A 306 9.22 -17.32 -6.30
N MET A 307 8.71 -17.34 -5.06
CA MET A 307 7.84 -18.43 -4.59
C MET A 307 6.54 -18.52 -5.38
N ALA A 308 5.89 -17.37 -5.66
CA ALA A 308 4.67 -17.29 -6.44
C ALA A 308 4.89 -17.77 -7.88
N ARG A 309 6.01 -17.41 -8.49
CA ARG A 309 6.42 -17.90 -9.82
C ARG A 309 6.62 -19.41 -9.85
N ALA A 310 7.24 -19.98 -8.81
CA ALA A 310 7.46 -21.42 -8.72
C ALA A 310 6.15 -22.21 -8.46
N HIS A 311 5.18 -21.56 -7.81
CA HIS A 311 3.91 -22.15 -7.40
C HIS A 311 2.73 -21.23 -7.73
N PRO A 312 2.43 -21.03 -9.03
CA PRO A 312 1.32 -20.17 -9.42
C PRO A 312 0.01 -20.76 -8.92
N THR A 313 -0.92 -19.88 -8.55
CA THR A 313 -2.27 -20.26 -8.15
C THR A 313 -3.03 -20.72 -9.39
N PRO A 314 -3.58 -21.94 -9.43
CA PRO A 314 -4.36 -22.40 -10.57
C PRO A 314 -5.52 -21.44 -10.84
N THR A 315 -5.61 -20.94 -12.07
CA THR A 315 -6.71 -20.07 -12.47
C THR A 315 -8.00 -20.88 -12.67
N PRO A 316 -9.18 -20.24 -12.67
CA PRO A 316 -10.42 -20.90 -13.07
C PRO A 316 -10.35 -21.50 -14.49
N SER A 317 -9.48 -20.98 -15.35
CA SER A 317 -9.22 -21.51 -16.69
C SER A 317 -8.42 -22.81 -16.65
N ASP A 318 -7.40 -22.89 -15.79
CA ASP A 318 -6.56 -24.08 -15.60
C ASP A 318 -7.37 -25.23 -15.02
N LEU A 319 -8.19 -24.93 -14.01
CA LEU A 319 -9.04 -25.92 -13.35
C LEU A 319 -10.05 -26.53 -14.32
N ARG A 320 -10.68 -25.72 -15.19
CA ARG A 320 -11.59 -26.25 -16.23
C ARG A 320 -10.87 -27.10 -17.25
N SER A 321 -9.67 -26.71 -17.66
CA SER A 321 -8.86 -27.46 -18.62
C SER A 321 -8.41 -28.80 -18.04
N GLN A 322 -8.03 -28.84 -16.76
CA GLN A 322 -7.72 -30.07 -16.04
C GLN A 322 -8.93 -31.02 -15.94
N VAL A 323 -10.12 -30.48 -15.63
CA VAL A 323 -11.36 -31.26 -15.59
C VAL A 323 -11.71 -31.81 -16.97
N ALA A 324 -11.68 -30.98 -18.02
CA ALA A 324 -11.94 -31.42 -19.40
C ALA A 324 -10.95 -32.50 -19.85
N GLY A 325 -9.66 -32.33 -19.52
CA GLY A 325 -8.61 -33.32 -19.81
C GLY A 325 -8.75 -34.62 -19.03
N ALA A 326 -9.37 -34.60 -17.84
CA ALA A 326 -9.70 -35.80 -17.07
C ALA A 326 -10.87 -36.57 -17.70
N TYR A 327 -11.92 -35.87 -18.15
CA TYR A 327 -13.06 -36.49 -18.83
C TYR A 327 -12.71 -37.04 -20.22
N ALA A 328 -11.74 -36.46 -20.94
CA ALA A 328 -11.31 -36.97 -22.23
C ALA A 328 -10.42 -38.24 -22.13
N ARG A 329 -9.95 -38.59 -20.93
CA ARG A 329 -9.10 -39.78 -20.66
C ARG A 329 -9.87 -40.90 -19.96
N ALA A 330 -11.14 -40.69 -19.63
CA ALA A 330 -12.05 -41.69 -19.07
C ALA A 330 -12.85 -42.34 -20.21
#